data_AF-A0A9X6TGH2-F1
#
_entry.id   AF-A0A9X6TGH2-F1
#
_cell.length_a   1.000
_cell.length_b   1.000
_cell.length_c   1.000
_cell.angle_alpha   90.00
_cell.angle_beta   90.00
_cell.angle_gamma   90.00
#
_symmetry.space_group_name_H-M   'P 1'
#
loop_
_entity.id
_entity.type
_entity.pdbx_description
1 polymer ?
#
loop_
_entity_poly.entity_id
_entity_poly.type
_entity_poly.pdbx_seq_one_letter_code
_entity_poly.pdbx_strand_id
1 'polypeptide(L)'
;LDGRGLIANVTNKGTVESHPIIEVEVEKPSTFVDVWNGEDYFRIGYPLKANQAPVERNQRVMWDEMSTTVGWTNVAKSEDMVGGGKFKSDGYRFIPEYLGEPSIKGWHGCIAKKNIPQGPLQDFIMQAYVG
;
A
#
# COMPACT_ATOMS: atom_id res chain seq x y z
N LEU A 1 -16.56 26.61 19.67
CA LEU A 1 -15.77 26.78 18.43
C LEU A 1 -14.88 28.00 18.66
N ASP A 2 -13.66 27.76 19.13
CA ASP A 2 -12.68 28.81 19.44
C ASP A 2 -12.19 29.48 18.15
N GLY A 3 -12.71 30.67 17.86
CA GLY A 3 -11.99 31.82 17.28
C GLY A 3 -11.10 31.69 16.03
N ARG A 4 -11.08 30.55 15.32
CA ARG A 4 -10.16 30.31 14.17
C ARG A 4 -10.82 30.37 12.79
N GLY A 5 -12.09 30.72 12.71
CA GLY A 5 -12.83 30.89 11.45
C GLY A 5 -12.93 32.35 11.02
N LEU A 6 -12.97 32.60 9.72
CA LEU A 6 -13.41 33.89 9.18
C LEU A 6 -14.92 34.04 9.42
N ILE A 7 -15.35 35.15 9.99
CA ILE A 7 -16.76 35.46 10.26
C ILE A 7 -17.12 36.73 9.49
N ALA A 8 -18.21 36.67 8.72
CA ALA A 8 -18.77 37.82 8.02
C ALA A 8 -20.26 37.97 8.35
N ASN A 9 -20.68 39.19 8.70
CA ASN A 9 -22.08 39.52 8.90
C ASN A 9 -22.65 40.13 7.61
N VAL A 10 -23.60 39.44 6.99
CA VAL A 10 -24.25 39.86 5.75
C VAL A 10 -25.72 40.12 6.03
N THR A 11 -26.22 41.30 5.62
CA THR A 11 -27.63 41.68 5.80
C THR A 11 -28.28 41.86 4.43
N ASN A 12 -29.40 41.15 4.19
CA ASN A 12 -30.24 41.40 3.03
C ASN A 12 -30.95 42.75 3.21
N LYS A 13 -30.60 43.75 2.38
CA LYS A 13 -31.24 45.08 2.38
C LYS A 13 -32.50 45.16 1.52
N GLY A 14 -32.89 44.06 0.87
CA GLY A 14 -34.12 43.95 0.08
C GLY A 14 -35.36 43.77 0.95
N THR A 15 -36.51 43.78 0.32
CA THR A 15 -37.83 43.59 0.96
C THR A 15 -38.36 42.17 0.85
N VAL A 16 -37.62 41.27 0.19
CA VAL A 16 -38.00 39.88 -0.08
C VAL A 16 -36.85 38.95 0.32
N GLU A 17 -37.20 37.75 0.79
CA GLU A 17 -36.25 36.68 1.11
C GLU A 17 -35.43 36.25 -0.12
N SER A 18 -34.14 36.00 0.09
CA SER A 18 -33.21 35.61 -0.97
C SER A 18 -32.11 34.70 -0.42
N HIS A 19 -31.65 33.78 -1.25
CA HIS A 19 -30.59 32.83 -0.91
C HIS A 19 -29.22 33.46 -1.24
N PRO A 20 -28.26 33.46 -0.31
CA PRO A 20 -26.93 33.98 -0.57
C PRO A 20 -26.16 33.07 -1.53
N ILE A 21 -25.36 33.67 -2.42
CA ILE A 21 -24.33 32.97 -3.19
C ILE A 21 -22.99 33.29 -2.54
N ILE A 22 -22.25 32.25 -2.16
CA ILE A 22 -20.95 32.38 -1.50
C ILE A 22 -19.91 31.75 -2.42
N GLU A 23 -18.96 32.57 -2.85
CA GLU A 23 -17.83 32.16 -3.69
C GLU A 23 -16.55 32.23 -2.87
N VAL A 24 -15.75 31.16 -2.91
CA VAL A 24 -14.51 31.03 -2.15
C VAL A 24 -13.40 30.62 -3.11
N GLU A 25 -12.43 31.52 -3.32
CA GLU A 25 -11.21 31.21 -4.06
C GLU A 25 -10.13 30.72 -3.08
N VAL A 26 -9.50 29.59 -3.40
CA VAL A 26 -8.56 28.91 -2.52
C VAL A 26 -7.22 28.74 -3.24
N GLU A 27 -6.20 29.50 -2.81
CA GLU A 27 -4.86 29.48 -3.44
C GLU A 27 -4.03 28.23 -3.08
N LYS A 28 -4.29 27.62 -1.92
CA LYS A 28 -3.56 26.44 -1.41
C LYS A 28 -4.52 25.29 -1.17
N PRO A 29 -4.20 24.05 -1.56
CA PRO A 29 -5.12 22.92 -1.41
C PRO A 29 -5.56 22.77 0.04
N SER A 30 -6.85 23.03 0.29
CA SER A 30 -7.51 22.75 1.56
C SER A 30 -8.16 21.37 1.51
N THR A 31 -8.16 20.66 2.63
CA THR A 31 -8.81 19.34 2.74
C THR A 31 -10.33 19.44 2.89
N PHE A 32 -10.83 20.59 3.34
CA PHE A 32 -12.26 20.89 3.39
C PHE A 32 -12.52 22.40 3.50
N VAL A 33 -13.74 22.81 3.13
CA VAL A 33 -14.30 24.16 3.32
C VAL A 33 -15.65 24.01 4.01
N ASP A 34 -15.85 24.76 5.10
CA ASP A 34 -17.10 24.80 5.85
C ASP A 34 -17.72 26.19 5.75
N VAL A 35 -18.97 26.23 5.33
CA VAL A 35 -19.83 27.42 5.38
C VAL A 35 -20.95 27.12 6.38
N TRP A 36 -21.12 27.94 7.41
CA TRP A 36 -22.09 27.72 8.48
C TRP A 36 -22.73 29.04 8.92
N ASN A 37 -24.05 29.03 9.15
CA ASN A 37 -24.83 30.22 9.52
C ASN A 37 -25.27 30.23 11.00
N GLY A 38 -24.85 29.27 11.82
CA GLY A 38 -25.35 29.10 13.19
C GLY A 38 -26.26 27.87 13.35
N GLU A 39 -27.04 27.55 12.34
CA GLU A 39 -28.05 26.47 12.35
C GLU A 39 -27.72 25.38 11.33
N ASP A 40 -27.46 25.79 10.08
CA ASP A 40 -27.16 24.95 8.93
C ASP A 40 -25.71 25.08 8.49
N TYR A 41 -25.10 23.96 8.09
CA TYR A 41 -23.74 23.94 7.56
C TYR A 41 -23.67 23.23 6.21
N PHE A 42 -22.76 23.71 5.36
CA PHE A 42 -22.40 23.14 4.08
C PHE A 42 -20.89 22.87 4.09
N ARG A 43 -20.50 21.62 3.86
CA ARG A 43 -19.10 21.18 3.83
C ARG A 43 -18.74 20.62 2.45
N ILE A 44 -17.66 21.12 1.88
CA ILE A 44 -16.99 20.48 0.74
C ILE A 44 -15.69 19.87 1.26
N GLY A 45 -15.48 18.57 1.03
CA GLY A 45 -14.27 17.85 1.42
C GLY A 45 -14.41 17.00 2.69
N TYR A 46 -13.33 16.34 3.07
CA TYR A 46 -13.30 15.41 4.20
C TYR A 46 -12.38 15.96 5.30
N PRO A 47 -12.86 16.14 6.54
CA PRO A 47 -11.97 16.47 7.64
C PRO A 47 -10.99 15.32 7.83
N LEU A 48 -9.69 15.60 7.71
CA LEU A 48 -8.67 14.62 8.05
C LEU A 48 -8.88 14.23 9.51
N LYS A 49 -9.29 12.97 9.76
CA LYS A 49 -9.31 12.43 11.12
C LYS A 49 -7.87 12.42 11.61
N ALA A 50 -7.60 13.06 12.75
CA ALA A 50 -6.27 13.22 13.34
C ALA A 50 -5.57 11.91 13.74
N ASN A 51 -6.12 10.74 13.40
CA ASN A 51 -5.62 9.44 13.84
C ASN A 51 -5.75 8.32 12.80
N GLN A 52 -5.68 8.65 11.50
CA GLN A 52 -5.38 7.63 10.51
C GLN A 52 -3.93 7.84 10.07
N ALA A 53 -3.04 7.00 10.58
CA ALA A 53 -1.75 6.78 9.92
C ALA A 53 -2.06 6.54 8.43
N PRO A 54 -1.37 7.19 7.49
CA PRO A 54 -1.51 6.87 6.08
C PRO A 54 -1.14 5.39 5.91
N VAL A 55 -2.14 4.52 5.84
CA VAL A 55 -1.89 3.11 5.51
C VAL A 55 -1.71 3.11 4.01
N GLU A 56 -0.48 2.93 3.54
CA GLU A 56 -0.26 2.66 2.14
C GLU A 56 -1.11 1.46 1.74
N ARG A 57 -1.99 1.66 0.74
CA ARG A 57 -2.92 0.62 0.27
C ARG A 57 -2.20 -0.67 -0.11
N ASN A 58 -0.95 -0.56 -0.57
CA ASN A 58 -0.06 -1.67 -0.89
C ASN A 58 1.25 -1.50 -0.13
N GLN A 59 1.31 -1.91 1.14
CA GLN A 59 2.57 -1.92 1.88
C GLN A 59 3.50 -3.00 1.32
N ARG A 60 4.69 -2.61 0.86
CA ARG A 60 5.73 -3.57 0.44
C ARG A 60 6.36 -4.22 1.68
N VAL A 61 6.03 -5.48 1.90
CA VAL A 61 6.48 -6.28 3.05
C VAL A 61 7.80 -7.01 2.83
N MET A 62 8.16 -7.26 1.57
CA MET A 62 9.38 -7.95 1.18
C MET A 62 9.85 -7.42 -0.17
N TRP A 63 11.15 -7.21 -0.29
CA TRP A 63 11.85 -6.95 -1.53
C TRP A 63 13.15 -7.75 -1.48
N ASP A 64 13.30 -8.69 -2.41
CA ASP A 64 14.49 -9.51 -2.52
C ASP A 64 14.97 -9.45 -3.97
N GLU A 65 16.16 -8.90 -4.17
CA GLU A 65 16.79 -8.74 -5.48
C GLU A 65 17.49 -10.02 -5.93
N MET A 66 17.45 -11.08 -5.13
CA MET A 66 18.10 -12.37 -5.43
C MET A 66 19.62 -12.25 -5.62
N SER A 67 20.24 -11.20 -5.06
CA SER A 67 21.69 -10.94 -5.11
C SER A 67 22.51 -11.85 -4.19
N THR A 68 21.85 -12.56 -3.28
CA THR A 68 22.46 -13.56 -2.40
C THR A 68 21.45 -14.63 -2.00
N THR A 69 21.93 -15.86 -1.79
CA THR A 69 21.09 -16.95 -1.25
C THR A 69 20.95 -16.89 0.28
N VAL A 70 21.59 -15.92 0.94
CA VAL A 70 21.47 -15.73 2.39
C VAL A 70 20.01 -15.41 2.78
N GLY A 71 19.50 -16.11 3.79
CA GLY A 71 18.11 -16.02 4.24
C GLY A 71 17.13 -16.90 3.45
N TRP A 72 17.60 -17.61 2.42
CA TRP A 72 16.85 -18.66 1.73
C TRP A 72 17.26 -20.03 2.28
N THR A 73 16.28 -20.92 2.44
CA THR A 73 16.50 -22.28 2.93
C THR A 73 16.09 -23.28 1.86
N ASN A 74 16.97 -24.23 1.52
CA ASN A 74 16.66 -25.30 0.59
C ASN A 74 15.52 -26.17 1.14
N VAL A 75 14.63 -26.58 0.25
CA VAL A 75 13.45 -27.40 0.58
C VAL A 75 13.62 -28.78 -0.05
N ALA A 76 13.46 -29.84 0.75
CA ALA A 76 13.63 -31.21 0.27
C ALA A 76 12.47 -31.70 -0.59
N LYS A 77 11.26 -31.17 -0.39
CA LYS A 77 10.06 -31.51 -1.15
C LYS A 77 9.03 -30.39 -1.04
N SER A 78 8.37 -30.07 -2.14
CA SER A 78 7.21 -29.16 -2.18
C SER A 78 6.19 -29.72 -3.16
N GLU A 79 4.96 -29.96 -2.70
CA GLU A 79 3.90 -30.61 -3.49
C GLU A 79 4.41 -31.89 -4.18
N ASP A 80 4.34 -31.96 -5.51
CA ASP A 80 4.81 -33.08 -6.33
C ASP A 80 6.28 -32.96 -6.77
N MET A 81 6.96 -31.88 -6.39
CA MET A 81 8.36 -31.63 -6.75
C MET A 81 9.31 -32.11 -5.66
N VAL A 82 10.27 -32.95 -6.05
CA VAL A 82 11.38 -33.38 -5.20
C VAL A 82 12.50 -32.33 -5.28
N GLY A 83 12.87 -31.79 -4.14
CA GLY A 83 14.01 -30.88 -4.06
C GLY A 83 15.33 -31.63 -4.09
N GLY A 84 16.40 -30.94 -3.72
CA GLY A 84 17.74 -31.51 -3.66
C GLY A 84 18.73 -30.82 -4.59
N GLY A 85 18.26 -29.99 -5.53
CA GLY A 85 19.09 -29.00 -6.20
C GLY A 85 19.49 -27.84 -5.29
N LYS A 86 20.39 -26.98 -5.77
CA LYS A 86 20.85 -25.79 -5.05
C LYS A 86 20.87 -24.59 -5.99
N PHE A 87 20.31 -23.47 -5.52
CA PHE A 87 20.50 -22.19 -6.18
C PHE A 87 21.85 -21.59 -5.82
N LYS A 88 22.45 -20.89 -6.78
CA LYS A 88 23.47 -19.87 -6.54
C LYS A 88 22.95 -18.53 -7.04
N SER A 89 23.46 -17.44 -6.49
CA SER A 89 23.23 -16.11 -7.05
C SER A 89 24.40 -15.71 -7.95
N ASP A 90 24.11 -15.04 -9.07
CA ASP A 90 25.10 -14.33 -9.88
C ASP A 90 25.26 -12.85 -9.49
N GLY A 91 24.63 -12.43 -8.39
CA GLY A 91 24.57 -11.05 -7.91
C GLY A 91 23.30 -10.31 -8.33
N TYR A 92 22.52 -10.85 -9.28
CA TYR A 92 21.31 -10.20 -9.80
C TYR A 92 20.11 -11.14 -9.88
N ARG A 93 20.33 -12.45 -9.90
CA ARG A 93 19.28 -13.48 -9.95
C ARG A 93 19.77 -14.79 -9.37
N PHE A 94 18.81 -15.67 -9.08
CA PHE A 94 19.10 -17.06 -8.80
C PHE A 94 19.19 -17.87 -10.08
N ILE A 95 20.24 -18.70 -10.13
CA ILE A 95 20.44 -19.70 -11.18
C ILE A 95 20.69 -21.05 -10.52
N PRO A 96 20.27 -22.17 -11.14
CA PRO A 96 20.57 -23.49 -10.61
C PRO A 96 22.09 -23.71 -10.66
N GLU A 97 22.69 -23.97 -9.51
CA GLU A 97 24.06 -24.49 -9.43
C GLU A 97 24.08 -25.97 -9.85
N TYR A 98 23.09 -26.74 -9.37
CA TYR A 98 22.81 -28.09 -9.80
C TYR A 98 21.33 -28.44 -9.54
N LEU A 99 20.73 -29.30 -10.36
CA LEU A 99 19.29 -29.58 -10.37
C LEU A 99 18.84 -30.73 -9.45
N GLY A 100 19.72 -31.25 -8.62
CA GLY A 100 19.46 -32.42 -7.77
C GLY A 100 19.93 -33.73 -8.42
N GLU A 101 19.54 -34.84 -7.81
CA GLU A 101 19.94 -36.19 -8.19
C GLU A 101 19.26 -36.64 -9.51
N PRO A 102 20.01 -36.90 -10.60
CA PRO A 102 19.44 -37.21 -11.91
C PRO A 102 18.65 -38.53 -11.97
N SER A 103 18.88 -39.44 -11.02
CA SER A 103 18.16 -40.71 -10.97
C SER A 103 16.72 -40.59 -10.45
N ILE A 104 16.32 -39.42 -9.94
CA ILE A 104 14.95 -39.17 -9.48
C ILE A 104 14.00 -39.13 -10.68
N LYS A 105 13.02 -40.04 -10.68
CA LYS A 105 11.94 -40.04 -11.67
C LYS A 105 10.86 -39.04 -11.25
N GLY A 106 10.51 -38.11 -12.13
CA GLY A 106 9.47 -37.09 -11.90
C GLY A 106 10.04 -35.68 -11.83
N TRP A 107 9.23 -34.72 -11.35
CA TRP A 107 9.65 -33.33 -11.21
C TRP A 107 10.68 -33.19 -10.09
N HIS A 108 11.90 -32.80 -10.43
CA HIS A 108 12.95 -32.52 -9.46
C HIS A 108 13.74 -31.27 -9.82
N GLY A 109 14.34 -30.61 -8.83
CA GLY A 109 15.07 -29.37 -9.07
C GLY A 109 15.51 -28.62 -7.82
N CYS A 110 15.84 -27.35 -8.03
CA CYS A 110 16.13 -26.41 -6.95
C CYS A 110 14.81 -25.90 -6.36
N ILE A 111 14.66 -26.01 -5.03
CA ILE A 111 13.53 -25.45 -4.30
C ILE A 111 14.08 -24.72 -3.09
N ALA A 112 13.69 -23.47 -2.90
CA ALA A 112 14.08 -22.69 -1.74
C ALA A 112 12.89 -21.90 -1.19
N LYS A 113 12.88 -21.68 0.12
CA LYS A 113 11.88 -20.87 0.82
C LYS A 113 12.54 -19.77 1.64
N LYS A 114 11.82 -18.66 1.82
CA LYS A 114 12.19 -17.57 2.70
C LYS A 114 10.94 -17.11 3.46
N ASN A 115 11.12 -16.77 4.72
CA ASN A 115 10.01 -16.28 5.54
C ASN A 115 9.66 -14.86 5.13
N ILE A 116 8.37 -14.58 4.97
CA ILE A 116 7.88 -13.22 4.76
C ILE A 116 7.93 -12.49 6.11
N PRO A 117 8.61 -11.33 6.21
CA PRO A 117 8.60 -10.53 7.44
C PRO A 117 7.17 -10.19 7.86
N GLN A 118 6.89 -10.26 9.16
CA GLN A 118 5.57 -9.93 9.73
C GLN A 118 4.42 -10.85 9.26
N GLY A 119 4.72 -12.00 8.65
CA GLY A 119 3.73 -13.00 8.28
C GLY A 119 3.14 -13.75 9.49
N PRO A 120 2.01 -14.46 9.31
CA PRO A 120 1.30 -14.70 8.05
C PRO A 120 0.48 -13.48 7.58
N LEU A 121 0.61 -13.14 6.30
CA LEU A 121 -0.13 -12.04 5.68
C LEU A 121 -1.38 -12.57 4.96
N GLN A 122 -2.46 -11.81 4.99
CA GLN A 122 -3.67 -12.02 4.21
C GLN A 122 -3.76 -10.96 3.10
N ASP A 123 -4.44 -11.28 2.00
CA ASP A 123 -4.71 -10.38 0.87
C ASP A 123 -3.46 -9.64 0.35
N PHE A 124 -2.50 -10.39 -0.18
CA PHE A 124 -1.25 -9.85 -0.71
C PHE A 124 -1.09 -10.08 -2.21
N ILE A 125 -0.22 -9.27 -2.83
CA ILE A 125 0.23 -9.45 -4.21
C ILE A 125 1.70 -9.87 -4.17
N MET A 126 2.03 -10.98 -4.84
CA MET A 126 3.41 -11.39 -5.07
C MET A 126 3.77 -11.13 -6.53
N GLN A 127 4.93 -10.50 -6.76
CA GLN A 127 5.50 -10.33 -8.09
C GLN A 127 6.89 -10.97 -8.10
N ALA A 128 7.18 -11.73 -9.15
CA ALA A 128 8.48 -12.32 -9.41
C ALA A 128 8.83 -12.12 -10.89
N TYR A 129 10.10 -11.80 -11.16
CA TYR A 129 10.63 -11.72 -12.51
C TYR A 129 11.41 -13.00 -12.80
N VAL A 130 11.04 -13.69 -13.88
CA VAL A 130 11.68 -14.92 -14.36
C VAL A 130 12.07 -14.70 -15.81
N GLY A 131 13.32 -14.95 -16.17
CA GLY A 131 13.87 -14.75 -17.51
C GLY A 131 15.17 -15.50 -17.75
#